data_AF-A0A8C8B424-F1
#
_entry.id   AF-A0A8C8B424-F1
#
_cell.length_a   1.000
_cell.length_b   1.000
_cell.length_c   1.000
_cell.angle_alpha   90.00
_cell.angle_beta   90.00
_cell.angle_gamma   90.00
#
_symmetry.space_group_name_H-M   'P 1'
#
loop_
_entity.id
_entity.type
_entity.pdbx_description
1 polymer ?
#
loop_
_entity_poly.entity_id
_entity_poly.type
_entity_poly.pdbx_seq_one_letter_code
_entity_poly.pdbx_strand_id
1 'polypeptide(L)' 'MDLELYSAEEEPLGRLDCDEALLGSYPVADGCRVHVGPSCPFFPASHPKTKP' A
#
# COMPACT_ATOMS: atom_id res chain seq x y z
N MET A 1 -6.78 -3.99 8.29
CA MET A 1 -6.00 -2.82 7.82
C MET A 1 -5.58 -3.16 6.41
N ASP A 2 -5.80 -2.29 5.42
CA ASP A 2 -5.39 -2.59 4.06
C ASP A 2 -3.95 -2.12 3.88
N LEU A 3 -3.05 -3.04 3.54
CA LEU A 3 -1.63 -2.78 3.39
C LEU A 3 -1.21 -3.04 1.95
N GLU A 4 -0.55 -2.06 1.34
CA GLU A 4 -0.09 -2.15 -0.05
C GLU A 4 1.38 -1.73 -0.14
N LEU A 5 2.18 -2.53 -0.83
CA LEU A 5 3.62 -2.34 -1.00
C LEU A 5 3.87 -1.52 -2.26
N TYR A 6 4.76 -0.55 -2.14
CA TYR A 6 5.23 0.30 -3.22
C TYR A 6 6.75 0.19 -3.37
N SER A 7 7.24 0.31 -4.60
CA SER A 7 8.66 0.43 -4.91
C SER A 7 9.21 1.77 -4.42
N ALA A 8 10.54 1.92 -4.49
CA ALA A 8 11.19 3.20 -4.21
C ALA A 8 10.75 4.34 -5.17
N GLU A 9 10.23 3.97 -6.35
CA GLU A 9 9.75 4.88 -7.39
C GLU A 9 8.23 5.14 -7.32
N GLU A 10 7.61 4.75 -6.19
CA GLU A 10 6.16 4.93 -5.95
C GLU A 10 5.27 4.09 -6.88
N GLU A 11 5.81 3.01 -7.46
CA GLU A 11 5.04 2.04 -8.23
C GLU A 11 4.45 0.94 -7.34
N PRO A 12 3.18 0.53 -7.53
CA PRO A 12 2.57 -0.52 -6.71
C PRO A 12 3.16 -1.89 -7.02
N LEU A 13 3.70 -2.55 -5.99
CA LEU A 13 4.27 -3.89 -6.06
C LEU A 13 3.27 -4.99 -5.69
N GLY A 14 2.21 -4.64 -4.94
CA GLY A 14 1.13 -5.56 -4.59
C GLY A 14 0.63 -5.37 -3.16
N ARG A 15 -0.36 -6.17 -2.76
CA ARG A 15 -0.95 -6.13 -1.41
C ARG A 15 -0.21 -7.05 -0.45
N LEU A 16 -0.17 -6.66 0.82
CA LEU A 16 0.22 -7.52 1.93
C LEU A 16 -1.06 -8.13 2.51
N ASP A 17 -1.50 -9.23 1.90
CA ASP A 17 -2.79 -9.88 2.13
C ASP A 17 -2.77 -10.98 3.20
N CYS A 18 -1.59 -11.43 3.60
CA CYS A 18 -1.41 -12.46 4.62
C CYS A 18 -0.78 -11.86 5.89
N ASP A 19 -1.56 -11.77 6.96
CA ASP A 19 -1.11 -11.21 8.25
C ASP A 19 -0.01 -12.05 8.94
N GLU A 20 0.07 -13.34 8.62
CA GLU A 20 1.06 -14.28 9.18
C GLU A 20 2.35 -14.36 8.35
N ALA A 21 2.33 -13.82 7.12
CA ALA A 21 3.50 -13.86 6.24
C ALA A 21 4.56 -12.85 6.69
N LEU A 22 5.82 -13.26 6.61
CA LEU A 22 6.94 -12.35 6.88
C LEU A 22 7.13 -11.39 5.71
N LEU A 23 7.55 -10.15 6.00
CA LEU A 23 7.78 -9.15 4.95
C LEU A 23 8.78 -9.63 3.89
N GLY A 24 9.78 -10.43 4.28
CA GLY A 24 10.75 -11.03 3.34
C GLY A 24 10.18 -12.09 2.39
N SER A 25 8.92 -12.51 2.56
CA SER A 25 8.21 -13.38 1.62
C SER A 25 7.60 -12.62 0.45
N TYR A 26 7.55 -11.29 0.53
CA TYR A 26 7.10 -10.39 -0.53
C TYR A 26 8.31 -9.83 -1.31
N PRO A 27 8.11 -9.31 -2.54
CA PRO A 27 9.18 -8.74 -3.36
C PRO A 27 9.61 -7.36 -2.84
N VAL A 28 10.14 -7.32 -1.61
CA VAL A 28 10.61 -6.09 -0.96
C VAL A 28 12.09 -5.88 -1.25
N ALA A 29 12.45 -4.62 -1.46
CA ALA A 29 13.82 -4.18 -1.65
C ALA A 29 14.07 -2.90 -0.84
N ASP A 30 15.34 -2.50 -0.72
CA ASP A 30 15.71 -1.24 -0.09
C ASP A 30 14.96 -0.06 -0.72
N GLY A 31 14.40 0.80 0.12
CA GLY A 31 13.61 1.95 -0.31
C GLY A 31 12.14 1.68 -0.64
N CYS A 32 11.67 0.43 -0.57
CA CYS A 32 10.23 0.13 -0.67
C CYS A 32 9.45 0.80 0.47
N ARG A 33 8.17 1.11 0.20
CA ARG A 33 7.27 1.81 1.12
C ARG A 33 6.02 0.99 1.34
N VAL A 34 5.49 1.01 2.56
CA VAL A 34 4.20 0.40 2.88
C VAL A 34 3.16 1.49 3.02
N HIS A 35 2.15 1.45 2.16
CA HIS A 35 0.96 2.28 2.29
C HIS A 35 0.01 1.64 3.30
N VAL A 36 -0.43 2.44 4.26
CA VAL A 36 -1.41 2.04 5.27
C VAL A 36 -2.75 2.69 4.91
N GLY A 37 -3.65 1.88 4.35
CA GLY A 37 -5.01 2.28 4.03
C GLY A 37 -5.99 1.96 5.17
N PRO A 38 -7.08 2.72 5.29
CA PRO A 38 -8.19 2.30 6.13
C PRO A 38 -8.76 0.99 5.57
N SER A 39 -8.79 -0.08 6.36
CA SER A 39 -9.54 -1.29 5.98
C SER A 39 -11.05 -1.11 6.07
N CYS A 40 -11.49 0.08 6.48
CA CYS A 40 -12.89 0.40 6.67
C CYS A 40 -13.45 0.95 5.36
N PRO A 41 -14.46 0.32 4.74
CA PRO A 41 -15.14 0.87 3.56
C PRO A 41 -15.96 2.15 3.86
N PHE A 42 -15.91 2.67 5.09
CA PHE A 42 -16.69 3.81 5.55
C PHE A 42 -16.00 5.17 5.36
N PHE A 43 -14.79 5.22 4.80
CA PHE A 43 -14.17 6.48 4.40
C PHE A 43 -14.48 6.74 2.91
N PRO A 44 -15.41 7.65 2.58
CA PRO A 44 -15.62 8.03 1.20
C PRO A 44 -14.36 8.72 0.69
N ALA A 45 -13.81 8.21 -0.41
CA ALA A 45 -12.67 8.75 -1.13
C ALA A 45 -12.85 10.25 -1.40
N SER A 46 -12.29 11.08 -0.52
CA SER A 46 -12.31 12.54 -0.65
C SER A 46 -10.91 13.01 -1.05
N HIS A 47 -10.48 12.64 -2.25
CA HIS A 47 -9.44 13.38 -2.96
C HIS A 47 -10.03 13.86 -4.29
N PRO A 48 -10.54 15.10 -4.37
CA PRO A 48 -10.73 15.72 -5.67
C PRO A 48 -9.33 15.87 -6.29
N LYS A 49 -9.10 15.18 -7.41
CA LYS A 49 -7.99 15.49 -8.33
C LYS A 49 -8.23 16.90 -8.88
N THR A 50 -7.82 17.93 -8.15
CA THR A 50 -7.56 19.24 -8.75
C THR A 50 -6.27 19.11 -9.55
N LYS A 51 -6.43 18.95 -10.87
CA LYS A 51 -5.37 19.25 -11.83
C LYS A 51 -5.59 20.69 -12.32
N PRO A 52 -4.55 21.53 -12.41
CA PRO A 52 -4.66 22.91 -12.88
C PRO A 52 -5.12 23.00 -14.34
#